data_AF-A0A7S2HUN7-F1
#
_entry.id   AF-A0A7S2HUN7-F1
#
_cell.length_a   1.000
_cell.length_b   1.000
_cell.length_c   1.000
_cell.angle_alpha   90.00
_cell.angle_beta   90.00
_cell.angle_gamma   90.00
#
_symmetry.space_group_name_H-M   'P 1'
#
loop_
_entity.id
_entity.type
_entity.pdbx_description
1 polymer ?
#
loop_
_entity_poly.entity_id
_entity_poly.type
_entity_poly.pdbx_seq_one_letter_code
_entity_poly.pdbx_strand_id
1 'polypeptide(L)'
;VNRAEMYCSELLNGLIDGKADPVISCETGSIANIDGRNSLGAVVSKFAMEVCIKKAKATGVGFVVCHNSNHFGIAGFWSQMALQEGLIGFAFTNTSPFMVPTRTDKRAAGTNPIACFCPAAGGDSFQLDMATTTVPAGKLEV
;
A
#
# COMPACT_ATOMS: atom_id res chain seq x y z
N VAL A 1 14.60 -9.40 8.46
CA VAL A 1 15.25 -8.09 8.73
C VAL A 1 14.19 -7.08 9.16
N ASN A 2 14.43 -6.33 10.25
CA ASN A 2 13.51 -5.28 10.74
C ASN A 2 13.71 -4.00 9.91
N ARG A 3 12.63 -3.38 9.40
CA ARG A 3 12.69 -2.17 8.56
C ARG A 3 12.80 -0.85 9.35
N ALA A 4 12.78 -0.90 10.68
CA ALA A 4 12.85 0.29 11.53
C ALA A 4 14.12 1.13 11.27
N GLU A 5 15.27 0.49 11.13
CA GLU A 5 16.55 1.17 10.88
C GLU A 5 16.54 1.92 9.52
N MET A 6 15.99 1.28 8.48
CA MET A 6 15.82 1.88 7.16
C MET A 6 14.96 3.16 7.25
N TYR A 7 13.78 3.08 7.88
CA TYR A 7 12.91 4.25 8.01
C TYR A 7 13.53 5.37 8.83
N CYS A 8 14.20 5.05 9.95
CA CYS A 8 14.90 6.04 10.76
C CYS A 8 16.01 6.72 9.95
N SER A 9 16.79 5.96 9.19
CA SER A 9 17.84 6.49 8.32
C SER A 9 17.27 7.41 7.24
N GLU A 10 16.20 7.00 6.56
CA GLU A 10 15.56 7.81 5.51
C GLU A 10 14.97 9.12 6.05
N LEU A 11 14.39 9.09 7.26
CA LEU A 11 13.89 10.28 7.95
C LEU A 11 15.02 11.23 8.36
N LEU A 12 16.10 10.70 8.97
CA LEU A 12 17.23 11.50 9.44
C LEU A 12 18.00 12.15 8.27
N ASN A 13 18.08 11.45 7.13
CA ASN A 13 18.74 11.95 5.92
C ASN A 13 17.83 12.84 5.05
N GLY A 14 16.57 13.08 5.45
CA GLY A 14 15.63 13.90 4.70
C GLY A 14 15.15 13.28 3.38
N LEU A 15 15.33 11.97 3.20
CA LEU A 15 14.77 11.22 2.08
C LEU A 15 13.25 11.06 2.23
N ILE A 16 12.76 11.03 3.47
CA ILE A 16 11.34 11.08 3.83
C ILE A 16 11.09 12.35 4.64
N ASP A 17 10.02 13.08 4.31
CA ASP A 17 9.56 14.20 5.13
C ASP A 17 8.70 13.69 6.30
N GLY A 18 9.31 13.62 7.49
CA GLY A 18 8.64 13.20 8.72
C GLY A 18 7.63 14.21 9.29
N LYS A 19 7.50 15.40 8.70
CA LYS A 19 6.55 16.45 9.12
C LYS A 19 5.45 16.69 8.10
N ALA A 20 5.52 16.07 6.93
CA ALA A 20 4.51 16.22 5.90
C ALA A 20 3.29 15.34 6.20
N ASP A 21 2.11 15.95 6.05
CA ASP A 21 0.83 15.23 6.06
C ASP A 21 0.32 15.05 4.63
N PRO A 22 -0.21 13.86 4.28
CA PRO A 22 -0.82 13.62 2.98
C PRO A 22 -2.07 14.50 2.78
N VAL A 23 -2.32 14.88 1.53
CA VAL A 23 -3.47 15.74 1.17
C VAL A 23 -4.23 15.17 -0.01
N ILE A 24 -5.55 15.37 -0.04
CA ILE A 24 -6.36 15.07 -1.22
C ILE A 24 -6.12 16.17 -2.25
N SER A 25 -5.52 15.81 -3.39
CA SER A 25 -5.25 16.73 -4.49
C SER A 25 -6.47 16.96 -5.38
N CYS A 26 -7.29 15.92 -5.58
CA CYS A 26 -8.59 15.98 -6.24
C CYS A 26 -9.45 14.77 -5.88
N GLU A 27 -10.78 14.92 -5.95
CA GLU A 27 -11.71 13.84 -5.63
C GLU A 27 -13.06 13.96 -6.32
N THR A 28 -13.77 12.84 -6.38
CA THR A 28 -15.21 12.73 -6.69
C THR A 28 -15.90 11.99 -5.54
N GLY A 29 -17.20 11.66 -5.67
CA GLY A 29 -17.91 10.90 -4.64
C GLY A 29 -17.24 9.58 -4.26
N SER A 30 -16.69 8.86 -5.24
CA SER A 30 -16.13 7.51 -5.06
C SER A 30 -14.61 7.42 -5.24
N ILE A 31 -13.97 8.46 -5.77
CA ILE A 31 -12.54 8.43 -6.16
C ILE A 31 -11.77 9.55 -5.45
N ALA A 32 -10.51 9.34 -5.08
CA ALA A 32 -9.59 10.42 -4.69
C ALA A 32 -8.15 10.17 -5.19
N ASN A 33 -7.44 11.25 -5.45
CA ASN A 33 -5.99 11.26 -5.67
C ASN A 33 -5.29 11.95 -4.49
N ILE A 34 -4.33 11.28 -3.87
CA ILE A 34 -3.64 11.74 -2.67
C ILE A 34 -2.18 12.02 -3.00
N ASP A 35 -1.75 13.25 -2.69
CA ASP A 35 -0.33 13.61 -2.65
C ASP A 35 0.21 13.27 -1.27
N GLY A 36 1.12 12.30 -1.21
CA GLY A 36 1.78 11.87 0.02
C GLY A 36 2.81 12.87 0.54
N ARG A 37 3.17 13.90 -0.23
CA ARG A 37 4.14 14.95 0.13
C ARG A 37 5.48 14.40 0.62
N ASN A 38 5.91 13.29 0.04
CA ASN A 38 7.11 12.53 0.40
C ASN A 38 7.15 12.07 1.86
N SER A 39 6.00 11.93 2.51
CA SER A 39 5.88 11.42 3.88
C SER A 39 6.05 9.90 3.95
N LEU A 40 6.10 9.37 5.16
CA LEU A 40 6.23 7.95 5.43
C LEU A 40 5.07 7.18 4.78
N GLY A 41 5.37 6.08 4.09
CA GLY A 41 4.36 5.30 3.37
C GLY A 41 3.21 4.81 4.25
N ALA A 42 3.49 4.51 5.52
CA ALA A 42 2.47 4.12 6.50
C ALA A 42 1.48 5.26 6.83
N VAL A 43 1.95 6.52 6.88
CA VAL A 43 1.10 7.70 7.13
C VAL A 43 0.18 7.92 5.93
N VAL A 44 0.75 7.90 4.70
CA VAL A 44 -0.02 8.04 3.47
C VAL A 44 -1.06 6.93 3.31
N SER A 45 -0.67 5.68 3.55
CA SER A 45 -1.53 4.52 3.33
C SER A 45 -2.68 4.45 4.33
N LYS A 46 -2.44 4.81 5.59
CA LYS A 46 -3.50 4.94 6.60
C LYS A 46 -4.54 5.98 6.16
N PHE A 47 -4.08 7.19 5.84
CA PHE A 47 -4.95 8.28 5.39
C PHE A 47 -5.73 7.89 4.12
N ALA A 48 -5.06 7.26 3.16
CA ALA A 48 -5.67 6.80 1.91
C ALA A 48 -6.77 5.76 2.14
N MET A 49 -6.52 4.79 3.01
CA MET A 49 -7.49 3.74 3.30
C MET A 49 -8.69 4.27 4.07
N GLU A 50 -8.49 5.20 5.02
CA GLU A 50 -9.59 5.89 5.72
C GLU A 50 -10.48 6.67 4.74
N VAL A 51 -9.89 7.40 3.79
CA VAL A 51 -10.63 8.08 2.71
C VAL A 51 -11.37 7.07 1.83
N CYS A 52 -10.70 5.98 1.44
CA CYS A 52 -11.27 4.94 0.58
C CYS A 52 -12.49 4.27 1.21
N ILE A 53 -12.37 3.86 2.49
CA ILE A 53 -13.46 3.27 3.28
C ILE A 53 -14.64 4.25 3.39
N LYS A 54 -14.38 5.52 3.71
CA LYS A 54 -15.42 6.55 3.82
C LYS A 54 -16.20 6.67 2.51
N LYS A 55 -15.51 6.71 1.36
CA LYS A 55 -16.13 6.80 0.03
C LYS A 55 -16.90 5.52 -0.33
N ALA A 56 -16.34 4.35 -0.03
CA ALA A 56 -17.00 3.07 -0.24
C ALA A 56 -18.31 2.96 0.53
N LYS A 57 -18.33 3.37 1.81
CA LYS A 57 -19.57 3.40 2.60
C LYS A 57 -20.60 4.39 2.07
N ALA A 58 -20.17 5.51 1.52
CA ALA A 58 -21.07 6.54 1.00
C ALA A 58 -21.66 6.19 -0.39
N THR A 59 -20.90 5.49 -1.24
CA THR A 59 -21.23 5.34 -2.67
C THR A 59 -21.20 3.90 -3.17
N GLY A 60 -20.89 2.93 -2.32
CA GLY A 60 -20.73 1.52 -2.67
C GLY A 60 -19.32 1.13 -3.11
N VAL A 61 -18.49 2.09 -3.56
CA VAL A 61 -17.10 1.85 -3.97
C VAL A 61 -16.19 3.01 -3.59
N GLY A 62 -14.95 2.69 -3.22
CA GLY A 62 -13.88 3.65 -3.00
C GLY A 62 -12.69 3.29 -3.87
N PHE A 63 -12.14 4.24 -4.60
CA PHE A 63 -10.91 4.06 -5.36
C PHE A 63 -9.96 5.21 -5.08
N VAL A 64 -8.84 4.92 -4.42
CA VAL A 64 -7.89 5.93 -4.00
C VAL A 64 -6.52 5.63 -4.59
N VAL A 65 -5.91 6.64 -5.21
CA VAL A 65 -4.54 6.57 -5.74
C VAL A 65 -3.66 7.48 -4.90
N CYS A 66 -2.45 7.04 -4.61
CA CYS A 66 -1.43 7.82 -3.92
C CYS A 66 -0.23 8.05 -4.83
N HIS A 67 0.32 9.26 -4.80
CA HIS A 67 1.61 9.57 -5.44
C HIS A 67 2.50 10.32 -4.44
N ASN A 68 3.79 10.45 -4.77
CA ASN A 68 4.77 11.15 -3.93
C ASN A 68 4.77 10.60 -2.48
N SER A 69 4.86 9.28 -2.38
CA SER A 69 4.85 8.50 -1.13
C SER A 69 6.07 7.60 -1.07
N ASN A 70 6.22 6.84 0.02
CA ASN A 70 7.35 5.98 0.31
C ASN A 70 6.91 4.55 0.63
N HIS A 71 7.89 3.69 0.97
CA HIS A 71 7.63 2.29 1.28
C HIS A 71 6.55 2.12 2.37
N PHE A 72 5.48 1.38 2.05
CA PHE A 72 4.28 1.28 2.89
C PHE A 72 4.19 0.03 3.77
N GLY A 73 5.26 -0.78 3.84
CA GLY A 73 5.25 -2.00 4.64
C GLY A 73 4.40 -3.13 4.04
N ILE A 74 3.49 -3.68 4.86
CA ILE A 74 2.73 -4.90 4.57
C ILE A 74 1.41 -4.49 3.90
N ALA A 75 1.19 -4.92 2.65
CA ALA A 75 0.01 -4.53 1.88
C ALA A 75 -1.29 -4.98 2.56
N GLY A 76 -1.29 -6.20 3.12
CA GLY A 76 -2.43 -6.78 3.84
C GLY A 76 -2.85 -5.97 5.06
N PHE A 77 -1.95 -5.21 5.69
CA PHE A 77 -2.31 -4.34 6.83
C PHE A 77 -3.32 -3.26 6.42
N TRP A 78 -3.20 -2.72 5.21
CA TRP A 78 -4.12 -1.72 4.69
C TRP A 78 -5.45 -2.35 4.27
N SER A 79 -5.43 -3.51 3.59
CA SER A 79 -6.64 -4.27 3.28
C SER A 79 -7.41 -4.70 4.53
N GLN A 80 -6.70 -5.01 5.63
CA GLN A 80 -7.30 -5.35 6.92
C GLN A 80 -8.18 -4.23 7.48
N MET A 81 -7.85 -2.96 7.24
CA MET A 81 -8.67 -1.82 7.71
C MET A 81 -10.06 -1.85 7.06
N ALA A 82 -10.15 -2.17 5.76
CA ALA A 82 -11.43 -2.29 5.08
C ALA A 82 -12.20 -3.54 5.55
N LEU A 83 -11.51 -4.66 5.78
CA LEU A 83 -12.11 -5.88 6.33
C LEU A 83 -12.77 -5.65 7.70
N GLN A 84 -12.12 -4.88 8.58
CA GLN A 84 -12.65 -4.51 9.90
C GLN A 84 -13.96 -3.70 9.82
N GLU A 85 -14.18 -3.03 8.69
CA GLU A 85 -15.38 -2.24 8.41
C GLU A 85 -16.45 -3.03 7.62
N GLY A 86 -16.26 -4.35 7.47
CA GLY A 86 -17.16 -5.22 6.73
C GLY A 86 -17.09 -5.03 5.21
N LEU A 87 -16.00 -4.47 4.70
CA LEU A 87 -15.80 -4.19 3.27
C LEU A 87 -14.76 -5.15 2.66
N ILE A 88 -14.81 -5.29 1.33
CA ILE A 88 -13.72 -5.89 0.57
C ILE A 88 -12.60 -4.85 0.42
N GLY A 89 -11.39 -5.21 0.84
CA GLY A 89 -10.23 -4.32 0.89
C GLY A 89 -9.12 -4.73 -0.07
N PHE A 90 -8.71 -3.82 -0.95
CA PHE A 90 -7.56 -4.00 -1.82
C PHE A 90 -6.43 -3.02 -1.49
N ALA A 91 -5.19 -3.48 -1.58
CA ALA A 91 -4.01 -2.64 -1.50
C ALA A 91 -2.95 -3.10 -2.52
N PHE A 92 -2.38 -2.13 -3.22
CA PHE A 92 -1.38 -2.32 -4.27
C PHE A 92 -0.28 -1.28 -4.10
N THR A 93 0.95 -1.64 -4.47
CA THR A 93 2.01 -0.65 -4.67
C THR A 93 3.04 -1.17 -5.66
N ASN A 94 3.92 -0.28 -6.11
CA ASN A 94 5.12 -0.65 -6.84
C ASN A 94 6.36 -0.59 -5.95
N THR A 95 7.48 -1.09 -6.45
CA THR A 95 8.80 -0.90 -5.85
C THR A 95 9.84 -0.73 -6.96
N SER A 96 11.08 -0.39 -6.57
CA SER A 96 12.21 -0.30 -7.49
C SER A 96 12.35 -1.58 -8.33
N PRO A 97 12.82 -1.48 -9.59
CA PRO A 97 12.97 -2.65 -10.46
C PRO A 97 13.78 -3.78 -9.81
N PHE A 98 13.15 -4.95 -9.66
CA PHE A 98 13.68 -6.12 -8.98
C PHE A 98 13.49 -7.42 -9.80
N MET A 99 12.29 -7.62 -10.34
CA MET A 99 11.90 -8.74 -11.17
C MET A 99 12.40 -8.55 -12.62
N VAL A 100 12.93 -9.64 -13.19
CA VAL A 100 13.20 -9.78 -14.64
C VAL A 100 11.95 -10.38 -15.29
N PRO A 101 11.28 -9.67 -16.20
CA PRO A 101 10.14 -10.21 -16.93
C PRO A 101 10.48 -11.51 -17.68
N THR A 102 9.44 -12.32 -17.92
CA THR A 102 9.58 -13.59 -18.64
C THR A 102 10.21 -13.37 -20.00
N ARG A 103 11.28 -14.15 -20.29
CA ARG A 103 12.05 -14.10 -21.54
C ARG A 103 12.82 -12.79 -21.77
N THR A 104 13.16 -12.07 -20.70
CA THR A 104 14.09 -10.94 -20.76
C THR A 104 15.30 -11.19 -19.86
N ASP A 105 16.29 -10.30 -19.94
CA ASP A 105 17.55 -10.35 -19.17
C ASP A 105 17.74 -9.11 -18.26
N LYS A 106 16.84 -8.13 -18.34
CA LYS A 106 16.89 -6.88 -17.56
C LYS A 106 15.73 -6.78 -16.57
N ARG A 107 16.04 -6.27 -15.37
CA ARG A 107 15.02 -5.94 -14.35
C ARG A 107 14.15 -4.80 -14.85
N ALA A 108 12.84 -4.94 -14.69
CA ALA A 108 11.89 -3.92 -15.14
C ALA A 108 10.69 -3.72 -14.19
N ALA A 109 10.24 -4.78 -13.51
CA ALA A 109 9.14 -4.71 -12.55
C ALA A 109 9.65 -4.85 -11.12
N GLY A 110 8.92 -4.33 -10.13
CA GLY A 110 9.20 -4.60 -8.72
C GLY A 110 8.61 -5.94 -8.26
N THR A 111 8.66 -6.22 -6.96
CA THR A 111 7.88 -7.33 -6.35
C THR A 111 6.38 -7.01 -6.21
N ASN A 112 6.00 -5.77 -6.57
CA ASN A 112 4.66 -5.18 -6.69
C ASN A 112 3.56 -6.03 -6.03
N PRO A 113 3.32 -5.86 -4.72
CA PRO A 113 2.41 -6.72 -3.99
C PRO A 113 0.94 -6.48 -4.37
N ILE A 114 0.15 -7.52 -4.19
CA ILE A 114 -1.31 -7.50 -4.30
C ILE A 114 -1.86 -8.04 -2.97
N ALA A 115 -2.66 -7.22 -2.28
CA ALA A 115 -3.44 -7.65 -1.14
C ALA A 115 -4.95 -7.51 -1.41
N CYS A 116 -5.72 -8.54 -1.03
CA CYS A 116 -7.17 -8.61 -1.15
C CYS A 116 -7.77 -9.34 0.05
N PHE A 117 -8.48 -8.61 0.89
CA PHE A 117 -9.14 -9.15 2.08
C PHE A 117 -10.65 -9.00 1.91
N CYS A 118 -11.42 -10.05 2.19
CA CYS A 118 -12.87 -10.08 2.01
C CYS A 118 -13.54 -10.73 3.22
N PRO A 119 -14.60 -10.14 3.79
CA PRO A 119 -15.39 -10.79 4.84
C PRO A 119 -16.09 -12.03 4.28
N ALA A 120 -16.25 -13.05 5.13
CA ALA A 120 -17.01 -14.26 4.84
C ALA A 120 -18.09 -14.49 5.91
N ALA A 121 -18.86 -15.57 5.77
CA ALA A 121 -19.91 -15.92 6.72
C ALA A 121 -19.33 -16.37 8.07
N GLY A 122 -20.09 -16.17 9.15
CA GLY A 122 -19.73 -16.70 10.48
C GLY A 122 -18.52 -16.02 11.13
N GLY A 123 -18.14 -14.82 10.69
CA GLY A 123 -16.98 -14.10 11.21
C GLY A 123 -15.63 -14.55 10.62
N ASP A 124 -15.66 -15.43 9.61
CA ASP A 124 -14.48 -15.81 8.84
C ASP A 124 -14.11 -14.74 7.80
N SER A 125 -12.93 -14.85 7.18
CA SER A 125 -12.48 -13.93 6.14
C SER A 125 -11.49 -14.59 5.18
N PHE A 126 -11.57 -14.21 3.90
CA PHE A 126 -10.52 -14.47 2.93
C PHE A 126 -9.45 -13.38 3.03
N GLN A 127 -8.18 -13.75 3.13
CA GLN A 127 -7.06 -12.82 3.23
C GLN A 127 -5.90 -13.27 2.34
N LEU A 128 -5.68 -12.55 1.25
CA LEU A 128 -4.52 -12.72 0.37
C LEU A 128 -3.59 -11.52 0.52
N ASP A 129 -2.31 -11.77 0.78
CA ASP A 129 -1.22 -10.80 0.66
C ASP A 129 -0.03 -11.50 0.01
N MET A 130 0.30 -11.11 -1.22
CA MET A 130 1.35 -11.77 -2.00
C MET A 130 2.22 -10.76 -2.76
N ALA A 131 3.50 -11.11 -2.90
CA ALA A 131 4.33 -10.52 -3.94
C ALA A 131 3.93 -11.09 -5.31
N THR A 132 4.19 -10.34 -6.38
CA THR A 132 4.03 -10.83 -7.77
C THR A 132 5.25 -11.60 -8.27
N THR A 133 6.26 -11.79 -7.42
CA THR A 133 7.44 -12.63 -7.65
C THR A 133 7.26 -13.98 -6.95
N THR A 134 8.03 -15.00 -7.35
CA THR A 134 7.98 -16.35 -6.76
C THR A 134 8.20 -16.35 -5.24
N VAL A 135 9.11 -15.50 -4.76
CA VAL A 135 9.38 -15.28 -3.34
C VAL A 135 9.63 -13.79 -3.11
N PRO A 136 9.27 -13.24 -1.93
CA PRO A 136 9.60 -11.86 -1.59
C PRO A 136 11.13 -11.68 -1.50
N ALA A 137 11.62 -10.50 -1.88
CA ALA A 137 13.04 -10.15 -1.82
C ALA A 137 13.67 -10.40 -0.45
N GLY A 138 12.92 -10.13 0.63
CA GLY A 138 13.37 -10.35 2.00
C GLY A 138 13.68 -11.82 2.37
N LYS A 139 13.20 -12.81 1.59
CA LYS A 139 13.61 -14.21 1.77
C LYS A 139 15.01 -14.50 1.22
N LEU A 140 15.54 -13.64 0.34
CA LEU A 140 16.90 -13.74 -0.18
C LEU A 140 17.91 -12.96 0.68
N GLU A 141 17.42 -12.02 1.49
CA GLU A 141 18.22 -11.17 2.40
C GLU A 141 18.47 -11.83 3.78
N VAL A 142 17.87 -13.00 4.03
CA VAL A 142 17.98 -13.80 5.26
C VAL A 142 18.67 -15.10 4.93
#